data_AF-A0A482VK07-F1
#
_entry.id   AF-A0A482VK07-F1
#
_cell.length_a   1.000
_cell.length_b   1.000
_cell.length_c   1.000
_cell.angle_alpha   90.00
_cell.angle_beta   90.00
_cell.angle_gamma   90.00
#
_symmetry.space_group_name_H-M   'P 1'
#
loop_
_entity.id
_entity.type
_entity.pdbx_description
1 polymer ?
#
loop_
_entity_poly.entity_id
_entity_poly.type
_entity_poly.pdbx_seq_one_letter_code
_entity_poly.pdbx_strand_id
1 'polypeptide(L)'
;MSEEAGKIPKPLMRGMLHSQIKRNLIITGINCILAGCYMKFIFGNGRKAKYAEFYKNYDIDKEFERMRVKGLFDSCDPLEESDD
;
A
#
# COMPACT_ATOMS: atom_id res chain seq x y z
N MET A 1 -49.07 36.40 -5.00
CA MET A 1 -47.92 35.73 -5.66
C MET A 1 -48.06 34.22 -5.45
N SER A 2 -49.10 33.64 -6.03
CA SER A 2 -49.42 32.21 -5.98
C SER A 2 -49.83 31.84 -7.39
N GLU A 3 -48.93 31.18 -8.11
CA GLU A 3 -49.00 30.61 -9.48
C GLU A 3 -47.55 30.71 -9.97
N GLU A 4 -46.72 29.67 -10.08
CA GLU A 4 -46.97 28.25 -10.25
C GLU A 4 -45.87 27.47 -9.49
N ALA A 5 -46.25 26.64 -8.52
CA ALA A 5 -45.35 25.56 -8.11
C ALA A 5 -45.36 24.53 -9.24
N GLY A 6 -44.35 24.59 -10.11
CA GLY A 6 -44.24 23.70 -11.28
C GLY A 6 -44.49 22.24 -10.90
N LYS A 7 -45.38 21.57 -11.63
CA LYS A 7 -45.74 20.16 -11.40
C LYS A 7 -44.47 19.30 -11.37
N ILE A 8 -44.21 18.67 -10.23
CA ILE A 8 -43.11 17.70 -10.09
C ILE A 8 -43.44 16.47 -10.97
N PRO A 9 -42.57 16.10 -11.93
CA PRO A 9 -42.80 14.94 -12.77
C PRO A 9 -42.79 13.66 -11.91
N LYS A 10 -43.61 12.67 -12.27
CA LYS A 10 -43.68 11.41 -11.51
C LYS A 10 -42.31 10.72 -11.48
N PRO A 11 -41.79 10.39 -10.29
CA PRO A 11 -40.53 9.66 -10.16
C PRO A 11 -40.68 8.21 -10.63
N LEU A 12 -39.56 7.55 -10.91
CA LEU A 12 -39.53 6.15 -11.26
C LEU A 12 -39.91 5.29 -10.04
N MET A 13 -41.09 4.65 -10.06
CA MET A 13 -41.59 3.84 -8.92
C MET A 13 -41.39 2.33 -9.07
N ARG A 14 -40.79 1.85 -10.18
CA ARG A 14 -40.57 0.42 -10.44
C ARG A 14 -39.12 0.15 -10.86
N GLY A 15 -38.60 -1.02 -10.50
CA GLY A 15 -37.27 -1.46 -10.91
C GLY A 15 -36.09 -0.76 -10.21
N MET A 16 -36.35 0.00 -9.14
CA MET A 16 -35.32 0.74 -8.39
C MET A 16 -34.22 -0.19 -7.85
N LEU A 17 -34.60 -1.35 -7.30
CA LEU A 17 -33.63 -2.33 -6.79
C LEU A 17 -32.69 -2.84 -7.88
N HIS A 18 -33.22 -3.22 -9.04
CA HIS A 18 -32.42 -3.71 -10.16
C HIS A 18 -31.45 -2.64 -10.69
N SER A 19 -31.90 -1.38 -10.76
CA SER A 19 -31.04 -0.25 -11.13
C SER A 19 -29.90 -0.04 -10.12
N GLN A 20 -30.21 -0.11 -8.82
CA GLN A 20 -29.22 0.02 -7.76
C GLN A 20 -28.20 -1.13 -7.76
N ILE A 21 -28.65 -2.38 -7.91
CA ILE A 21 -27.76 -3.54 -7.97
C ILE A 21 -26.80 -3.42 -9.15
N LYS A 22 -27.30 -3.05 -10.34
CA LYS A 22 -26.44 -2.87 -11.51
C LYS A 22 -25.37 -1.82 -11.27
N ARG A 23 -25.74 -0.66 -10.71
CA ARG A 23 -24.80 0.41 -10.39
C ARG A 23 -23.77 -0.03 -9.36
N ASN A 24 -24.22 -0.65 -8.27
CA ASN A 24 -23.35 -1.07 -7.19
C ASN A 24 -22.39 -2.18 -7.65
N LEU A 25 -22.82 -3.09 -8.51
CA LEU A 25 -21.96 -4.14 -9.06
C LEU A 25 -20.79 -3.56 -9.86
N ILE A 26 -21.04 -2.53 -10.68
CA ILE A 26 -20.00 -1.83 -11.44
C ILE A 26 -19.02 -1.15 -10.48
N ILE A 27 -19.53 -0.43 -9.48
CA ILE A 27 -18.71 0.26 -8.48
C ILE A 27 -17.84 -0.74 -7.69
N THR A 28 -18.41 -1.87 -7.28
CA THR A 28 -17.68 -2.92 -6.58
C THR A 28 -16.59 -3.52 -7.46
N GLY A 29 -16.87 -3.78 -8.74
CA GLY A 29 -15.87 -4.27 -9.69
C GLY A 29 -14.67 -3.34 -9.81
N ILE A 30 -14.91 -2.03 -9.93
CA ILE A 30 -13.85 -1.02 -9.98
C ILE A 30 -13.06 -1.00 -8.67
N ASN A 31 -13.74 -1.04 -7.51
CA ASN A 31 -13.07 -1.04 -6.21
C ASN A 31 -12.19 -2.27 -5.99
N CYS A 32 -12.64 -3.46 -6.40
CA CYS A 32 -11.84 -4.68 -6.31
C CYS A 32 -10.55 -4.58 -7.14
N ILE A 33 -10.63 -4.04 -8.36
CA ILE A 33 -9.46 -3.84 -9.22
C ILE A 33 -8.50 -2.82 -8.59
N LEU A 34 -9.01 -1.70 -8.09
CA LEU A 34 -8.20 -0.68 -7.42
C LEU A 34 -7.49 -1.24 -6.19
N ALA A 35 -8.20 -1.99 -5.34
CA ALA A 35 -7.61 -2.62 -4.16
C ALA A 35 -6.53 -3.65 -4.54
N GLY A 36 -6.75 -4.46 -5.57
CA GLY A 36 -5.77 -5.41 -6.08
C GLY A 36 -4.50 -4.72 -6.62
N CYS A 37 -4.68 -3.65 -7.40
CA CYS A 37 -3.56 -2.83 -7.89
C CYS A 37 -2.80 -2.18 -6.74
N TYR A 38 -3.50 -1.57 -5.78
CA TYR A 38 -2.90 -0.95 -4.60
C TYR A 38 -2.01 -1.95 -3.85
N MET A 39 -2.52 -3.15 -3.59
CA MET A 39 -1.77 -4.20 -2.89
C MET A 39 -0.51 -4.63 -3.67
N LYS A 40 -0.64 -4.84 -4.98
CA LYS A 40 0.47 -5.29 -5.83
C LYS A 40 1.57 -4.24 -5.96
N PHE A 41 1.20 -3.00 -6.25
CA PHE A 41 2.19 -1.95 -6.52
C PHE A 41 2.83 -1.40 -5.25
N ILE A 42 2.04 -1.11 -4.22
CA ILE A 42 2.57 -0.48 -3.01
C ILE A 42 3.25 -1.49 -2.11
N PHE A 43 2.57 -2.61 -1.79
CA PHE A 43 3.16 -3.60 -0.90
C PHE A 43 4.09 -4.55 -1.65
N GLY A 44 3.64 -5.12 -2.77
CA GLY A 44 4.42 -6.10 -3.52
C GLY A 44 5.71 -5.51 -4.10
N ASN A 45 5.57 -4.53 -4.99
CA ASN A 45 6.73 -3.95 -5.67
C ASN A 45 7.54 -3.03 -4.74
N GLY A 46 6.89 -2.27 -3.86
CA GLY A 46 7.59 -1.41 -2.90
C GLY A 46 8.52 -2.18 -1.97
N ARG A 47 8.11 -3.37 -1.48
CA ARG A 47 9.00 -4.24 -0.70
C ARG A 47 10.18 -4.72 -1.54
N LYS A 48 9.92 -5.26 -2.73
CA LYS A 48 10.97 -5.78 -3.62
C LYS A 48 12.01 -4.72 -3.97
N ALA A 49 11.56 -3.49 -4.25
CA ALA A 49 12.44 -2.35 -4.52
C ALA A 49 13.34 -2.04 -3.33
N LYS A 50 12.78 -1.95 -2.10
CA LYS A 50 13.57 -1.70 -0.89
C LYS A 50 14.64 -2.75 -0.63
N TYR A 51 14.32 -4.03 -0.80
CA TYR A 51 15.33 -5.10 -0.66
C TYR A 51 16.39 -4.99 -1.75
N ALA A 52 16.01 -4.71 -3.00
CA ALA A 52 16.95 -4.54 -4.09
C ALA A 52 17.89 -3.35 -3.87
N GLU A 53 17.36 -2.22 -3.38
CA GLU A 53 18.14 -1.03 -3.04
C GLU A 53 19.12 -1.29 -1.90
N PHE A 54 18.68 -2.01 -0.85
CA PHE A 54 19.54 -2.39 0.26
C PHE A 54 20.74 -3.20 -0.24
N TYR A 55 20.51 -4.30 -0.95
CA TYR A 55 21.58 -5.19 -1.41
C TYR A 55 22.43 -4.64 -2.56
N LYS A 56 22.02 -3.52 -3.19
CA LYS A 56 22.79 -2.94 -4.31
C LYS A 56 24.16 -2.43 -3.87
N ASN A 57 24.25 -1.84 -2.69
CA ASN A 57 25.47 -1.22 -2.14
C ASN A 57 25.82 -1.79 -0.75
N TYR A 58 25.22 -2.92 -0.36
CA TYR A 58 25.45 -3.50 0.95
C TYR A 58 26.78 -4.25 0.97
N ASP A 59 27.68 -3.81 1.85
CA ASP A 59 28.93 -4.46 2.14
C ASP A 59 28.80 -5.23 3.46
N ILE A 60 28.90 -6.55 3.38
CA ILE A 60 28.69 -7.47 4.50
C ILE A 60 29.80 -7.32 5.53
N ASP A 61 31.05 -7.15 5.09
CA ASP A 61 32.22 -7.14 5.96
C ASP A 61 32.21 -5.87 6.82
N LYS A 62 31.86 -4.73 6.20
CA LYS A 62 31.72 -3.45 6.91
C LYS A 62 30.62 -3.45 7.97
N GLU A 63 29.48 -4.06 7.67
CA GLU A 63 28.39 -4.15 8.66
C GLU A 63 28.73 -5.16 9.76
N PHE A 64 29.44 -6.25 9.42
CA PHE A 64 29.97 -7.20 10.39
C PHE A 64 30.95 -6.54 11.36
N GLU A 65 31.93 -5.78 10.86
CA GLU A 65 32.88 -5.04 11.70
C GLU A 65 32.16 -4.06 12.62
N ARG A 66 31.17 -3.32 12.11
CA ARG A 66 30.33 -2.43 12.93
C ARG A 66 29.59 -3.19 14.04
N MET A 67 29.07 -4.39 13.76
CA MET A 67 28.40 -5.21 14.78
C MET A 67 29.39 -5.83 15.78
N ARG A 68 30.61 -6.15 15.32
CA ARG A 68 31.68 -6.70 16.15
C ARG A 68 32.23 -5.67 17.13
N VAL A 69 32.46 -4.42 16.70
CA VAL A 69 32.83 -3.30 17.59
C VAL A 69 31.79 -3.12 18.70
N LYS A 70 30.50 -3.30 18.38
CA LYS A 70 29.42 -3.23 19.38
C LYS A 70 29.37 -4.42 20.35
N GLY A 71 30.23 -5.42 20.20
CA GLY A 71 30.28 -6.61 21.05
C GLY A 71 29.01 -7.46 20.97
N LEU A 72 28.31 -7.45 19.82
CA LEU A 72 27.07 -8.22 19.66
C LEU A 72 27.32 -9.72 19.47
N PHE A 73 28.50 -10.09 18.96
CA PHE A 73 28.86 -11.46 18.67
C PHE A 73 29.52 -12.13 19.88
N ASP A 74 29.05 -13.32 20.23
CA ASP A 74 29.69 -14.22 21.21
C ASP A 74 30.82 -15.05 20.56
N SER A 75 30.78 -15.21 19.24
CA SER A 75 31.76 -15.99 18.48
C SER A 75 33.03 -15.23 18.11
N CYS A 76 33.09 -13.92 18.34
CA CYS A 76 34.22 -13.07 17.96
C CYS A 76 34.46 -12.00 19.03
N ASP A 77 35.72 -11.81 19.42
CA ASP A 77 36.06 -10.76 20.39
C ASP A 77 35.75 -9.37 19.82
N PRO A 78 35.20 -8.45 20.63
CA PRO A 78 34.94 -7.08 20.20
C PRO A 78 36.25 -6.38 19.81
N LEU A 79 36.21 -5.66 18.70
CA LEU A 79 37.32 -4.80 18.28
C LEU A 79 37.25 -3.51 19.13
N GLU A 80 38.37 -3.08 19.72
CA GLU A 80 38.44 -1.78 20.38
C GLU A 80 38.27 -0.66 19.34
N GLU A 81 37.50 0.38 19.69
CA GLU A 81 36.99 1.43 18.78
C GLU A 81 38.08 2.41 18.28
N SER A 82 39.38 2.07 18.34
CA SER A 82 40.48 3.04 18.25
C SER A 82 41.63 2.72 17.29
N ASP A 83 41.44 1.94 16.23
CA ASP A 83 42.46 1.74 15.18
C ASP A 83 41.98 2.21 13.79
N ASP A 84 41.58 3.48 13.70
CA ASP A 84 41.53 4.29 12.45
C ASP A 84 42.65 5.36 12.49
#